data_AF-A0A2D9RIN3-F1
#
_entry.id   AF-A0A2D9RIN3-F1
#
_cell.length_a   1.000
_cell.length_b   1.000
_cell.length_c   1.000
_cell.angle_alpha   90.00
_cell.angle_beta   90.00
_cell.angle_gamma   90.00
#
_symmetry.space_group_name_H-M   'P 1'
#
loop_
_entity.id
_entity.type
_entity.pdbx_description
1 polymer ?
#
loop_
_entity_poly.entity_id
_entity_poly.type
_entity_poly.pdbx_seq_one_letter_code
_entity_poly.pdbx_strand_id
1 'polypeptide(L)'
;MTFPATAAPEDFHPGTVIEDYADIASVVDERLTSESSFAVAYDVAGAGPDDAPNRSFVTPARFLNMHVDAGVPLENIKLAVVVHGGAYKDLLTEETRGAPNPNADLIARLVAKGVRFELCGQTAAHYDVTDEDLLPGVTISLSAMTSHALLQQEGYTLNPF
;
A
#
# COMPACT_ATOMS: atom_id res chain seq x y z
N MET A 1 3.20 -31.43 -4.57
CA MET A 1 4.52 -31.17 -5.20
C MET A 1 5.33 -30.34 -4.23
N THR A 2 6.60 -30.69 -4.01
CA THR A 2 7.45 -30.03 -3.01
C THR A 2 7.99 -28.74 -3.62
N PHE A 3 7.61 -27.57 -3.09
CA PHE A 3 8.28 -26.32 -3.42
C PHE A 3 9.73 -26.40 -2.93
N PRO A 4 10.73 -26.07 -3.76
CA PRO A 4 12.10 -25.97 -3.28
C PRO A 4 12.17 -24.82 -2.27
N ALA A 5 12.85 -25.06 -1.15
CA ALA A 5 12.92 -24.16 0.01
C ALA A 5 13.84 -22.93 -0.20
N THR A 6 14.20 -22.62 -1.45
CA THR A 6 15.02 -21.46 -1.81
C THR A 6 14.45 -20.86 -3.09
N ALA A 7 13.66 -19.78 -2.96
CA ALA A 7 13.38 -18.92 -4.11
C ALA A 7 14.68 -18.16 -4.43
N ALA A 8 15.22 -18.37 -5.62
CA ALA A 8 16.34 -17.61 -6.10
C ALA A 8 15.84 -16.27 -6.67
N PRO A 9 16.68 -15.22 -6.74
CA PRO A 9 16.27 -13.92 -7.30
C PRO A 9 15.71 -14.02 -8.73
N GLU A 10 16.05 -15.07 -9.47
CA GLU A 10 15.57 -15.37 -10.83
C GLU A 10 14.13 -15.88 -10.90
N ASP A 11 13.53 -16.28 -9.77
CA ASP A 11 12.14 -16.71 -9.69
C ASP A 11 11.16 -15.52 -9.63
N PHE A 12 11.68 -14.30 -9.46
CA PHE A 12 10.89 -13.08 -9.41
C PHE A 12 10.66 -12.51 -10.80
N HIS A 13 9.43 -12.08 -11.07
CA HIS A 13 9.00 -11.45 -12.31
C HIS A 13 8.09 -10.24 -12.01
N PRO A 14 7.95 -9.31 -12.97
CA PRO A 14 7.03 -8.20 -12.83
C PRO A 14 5.59 -8.69 -12.65
N GLY A 15 4.84 -7.98 -11.81
CA GLY A 15 3.39 -8.15 -11.72
C GLY A 15 2.66 -7.33 -12.79
N THR A 16 1.37 -7.65 -13.00
CA THR A 16 0.55 -7.06 -14.07
C THR A 16 -0.40 -5.96 -13.60
N VAL A 17 -0.58 -5.78 -12.29
CA VAL A 17 -1.54 -4.81 -11.73
C VAL A 17 -0.88 -3.46 -11.49
N ILE A 18 0.24 -3.49 -10.77
CA ILE A 18 1.11 -2.34 -10.52
C ILE A 18 2.43 -2.67 -11.19
N GLU A 19 2.52 -2.40 -12.50
CA GLU A 19 3.74 -2.58 -13.28
C GLU A 19 4.88 -1.71 -12.71
N ASP A 20 6.13 -2.13 -12.93
CA ASP A 20 7.38 -1.51 -12.45
C ASP A 20 7.58 -1.53 -10.92
N TYR A 21 6.60 -2.01 -10.16
CA TYR A 21 6.70 -2.13 -8.71
C TYR A 21 6.39 -3.55 -8.24
N ALA A 22 7.08 -3.93 -7.16
CA ALA A 22 6.85 -5.17 -6.45
C ALA A 22 6.87 -6.42 -7.36
N ASP A 23 8.06 -6.80 -7.81
CA ASP A 23 8.28 -8.10 -8.42
C ASP A 23 7.80 -9.22 -7.46
N ILE A 24 7.20 -10.24 -8.04
CA ILE A 24 6.61 -11.38 -7.35
C ILE A 24 7.18 -12.68 -7.89
N ALA A 25 7.08 -13.76 -7.12
CA ALA A 25 7.28 -15.09 -7.62
C ALA A 25 5.92 -15.81 -7.63
N SER A 26 5.61 -16.57 -8.67
CA SER A 26 4.43 -17.42 -8.69
C SER A 26 4.55 -18.55 -7.67
N VAL A 27 3.68 -18.55 -6.67
CA VAL A 27 3.61 -19.57 -5.61
C VAL A 27 2.19 -20.14 -5.57
N VAL A 28 2.08 -21.47 -5.54
CA VAL A 28 0.77 -22.14 -5.41
C VAL A 28 0.40 -22.23 -3.93
N ASP A 29 -0.75 -21.66 -3.58
CA ASP A 29 -1.40 -21.81 -2.28
C ASP A 29 -2.77 -22.47 -2.48
N GLU A 30 -2.92 -23.73 -2.05
CA GLU A 30 -4.14 -24.53 -2.23
C GLU A 30 -5.37 -23.95 -1.48
N ARG A 31 -5.16 -22.96 -0.60
CA ARG A 31 -6.24 -22.26 0.10
C ARG A 31 -6.87 -21.14 -0.75
N LEU A 32 -6.16 -20.66 -1.78
CA LEU A 32 -6.65 -19.60 -2.65
C LEU A 32 -7.51 -20.16 -3.78
N THR A 33 -8.59 -19.43 -4.08
CA THR A 33 -9.51 -19.71 -5.18
C THR A 33 -9.88 -18.39 -5.87
N SER A 34 -10.46 -18.45 -7.07
CA SER A 34 -11.01 -17.26 -7.75
C SER A 34 -12.10 -16.54 -6.96
N GLU A 35 -12.78 -17.26 -6.05
CA GLU A 35 -13.83 -16.70 -5.18
C GLU A 35 -13.27 -16.05 -3.91
N SER A 36 -11.95 -16.11 -3.69
CA SER A 36 -11.32 -15.49 -2.54
C SER A 36 -11.47 -13.97 -2.60
N SER A 37 -11.75 -13.35 -1.45
CA SER A 37 -11.93 -11.90 -1.33
C SER A 37 -11.13 -11.38 -0.16
N PHE A 38 -10.50 -10.22 -0.34
CA PHE A 38 -9.61 -9.62 0.64
C PHE A 38 -9.97 -8.16 0.88
N ALA A 39 -10.04 -7.76 2.15
CA ALA A 39 -10.08 -6.38 2.57
C ALA A 39 -8.95 -6.21 3.60
N VAL A 40 -7.90 -5.47 3.27
CA VAL A 40 -6.69 -5.36 4.09
C VAL A 40 -6.29 -3.90 4.28
N ALA A 41 -6.13 -3.49 5.52
CA ALA A 41 -5.62 -2.19 5.92
C ALA A 41 -4.16 -2.31 6.35
N TYR A 42 -3.29 -1.48 5.78
CA TYR A 42 -1.86 -1.43 6.10
C TYR A 42 -1.58 -0.28 7.07
N ASP A 43 -0.85 -0.54 8.15
CA ASP A 43 -0.39 0.51 9.07
C ASP A 43 1.05 0.94 8.71
N VAL A 44 1.26 2.22 8.43
CA VAL A 44 2.56 2.75 8.03
C VAL A 44 2.95 3.94 8.90
N ALA A 45 3.92 3.73 9.79
CA ALA A 45 4.41 4.73 10.73
C ALA A 45 5.74 5.38 10.33
N GLY A 46 6.60 4.62 9.64
CA GLY A 46 7.98 4.98 9.33
C GLY A 46 8.14 5.52 7.92
N ALA A 47 8.90 6.60 7.77
CA ALA A 47 9.23 7.14 6.46
C ALA A 47 10.17 6.20 5.68
N GLY A 48 10.03 6.22 4.36
CA GLY A 48 10.96 5.59 3.43
C GLY A 48 12.29 6.35 3.32
N PRO A 49 13.25 5.81 2.56
CA PRO A 49 14.44 6.57 2.16
C PRO A 49 14.07 7.74 1.25
N ASP A 50 14.98 8.70 1.09
CA ASP A 50 14.71 9.90 0.31
C ASP A 50 14.67 9.66 -1.21
N ASP A 51 15.36 8.64 -1.69
CA ASP A 51 15.63 8.37 -3.11
C ASP A 51 14.96 7.11 -3.66
N ALA A 52 14.15 6.42 -2.85
CA ALA A 52 13.44 5.22 -3.26
C ALA A 52 12.06 5.12 -2.58
N PRO A 53 11.10 4.41 -3.19
CA PRO A 53 9.79 4.20 -2.59
C PRO A 53 9.88 3.57 -1.20
N ASN A 54 9.01 4.01 -0.31
CA ASN A 54 8.82 3.40 1.00
C ASN A 54 8.37 1.94 0.79
N ARG A 55 9.13 1.00 1.36
CA ARG A 55 8.88 -0.43 1.21
C ARG A 55 7.48 -0.83 1.70
N SER A 56 6.94 -0.14 2.71
CA SER A 56 5.59 -0.39 3.21
C SER A 56 4.50 0.05 2.21
N PHE A 57 4.78 0.98 1.29
CA PHE A 57 3.89 1.31 0.17
C PHE A 57 4.08 0.35 -1.02
N VAL A 58 5.25 -0.29 -1.13
CA VAL A 58 5.46 -1.38 -2.11
C VAL A 58 4.71 -2.65 -1.69
N THR A 59 4.49 -2.89 -0.39
CA THR A 59 3.74 -4.04 0.12
C THR A 59 2.32 -4.19 -0.48
N PRO A 60 1.44 -3.16 -0.48
CA PRO A 60 0.12 -3.28 -1.11
C PRO A 60 0.20 -3.51 -2.61
N ALA A 61 1.19 -2.94 -3.32
CA ALA A 61 1.41 -3.25 -4.74
C ALA A 61 1.76 -4.74 -4.94
N ARG A 62 2.64 -5.29 -4.09
CA ARG A 62 2.97 -6.71 -4.07
C ARG A 62 1.74 -7.57 -3.82
N PHE A 63 0.88 -7.15 -2.90
CA PHE A 63 -0.35 -7.87 -2.56
C PHE A 63 -1.28 -7.96 -3.77
N LEU A 64 -1.51 -6.85 -4.48
CA LEU A 64 -2.30 -6.85 -5.70
C LEU A 64 -1.69 -7.77 -6.77
N ASN A 65 -0.40 -7.58 -7.07
CA ASN A 65 0.30 -8.34 -8.09
C ASN A 65 0.24 -9.86 -7.79
N MET A 66 0.60 -10.29 -6.58
CA MET A 66 0.70 -11.72 -6.26
C MET A 66 -0.66 -12.42 -6.19
N HIS A 67 -1.73 -11.74 -5.75
CA HIS A 67 -3.05 -12.36 -5.68
C HIS A 67 -3.70 -12.46 -7.06
N VAL A 68 -3.51 -11.45 -7.92
CA VAL A 68 -3.98 -11.53 -9.31
C VAL A 68 -3.21 -12.60 -10.09
N ASP A 69 -1.90 -12.71 -9.90
CA ASP A 69 -1.10 -13.81 -10.47
C ASP A 69 -1.58 -15.20 -10.02
N ALA A 70 -1.99 -15.31 -8.75
CA ALA A 70 -2.58 -16.52 -8.18
C ALA A 70 -4.04 -16.77 -8.61
N GLY A 71 -4.63 -15.92 -9.46
CA GLY A 71 -5.98 -16.12 -10.03
C GLY A 71 -7.13 -15.50 -9.24
N VAL A 72 -6.85 -14.63 -8.26
CA VAL A 72 -7.88 -13.84 -7.56
C VAL A 72 -8.24 -12.62 -8.42
N PRO A 73 -9.52 -12.41 -8.77
CA PRO A 73 -9.95 -11.22 -9.51
C PRO A 73 -9.61 -9.93 -8.77
N LEU A 74 -9.16 -8.91 -9.49
CA LEU A 74 -8.75 -7.63 -8.89
C LEU A 74 -9.92 -6.98 -8.11
N GLU A 75 -11.14 -7.09 -8.63
CA GLU A 75 -12.35 -6.56 -7.99
C GLU A 75 -12.67 -7.18 -6.62
N ASN A 76 -12.09 -8.36 -6.32
CA ASN A 76 -12.25 -9.03 -5.03
C ASN A 76 -11.24 -8.53 -3.98
N ILE A 77 -10.34 -7.60 -4.33
CA ILE A 77 -9.30 -7.11 -3.45
C ILE A 77 -9.54 -5.62 -3.14
N LYS A 78 -9.66 -5.31 -1.85
CA LYS A 78 -9.80 -3.94 -1.34
C LYS A 78 -8.65 -3.65 -0.39
N LEU A 79 -7.90 -2.60 -0.66
CA LEU A 79 -6.77 -2.21 0.17
C LEU A 79 -6.94 -0.78 0.70
N ALA A 80 -6.47 -0.57 1.92
CA ALA A 80 -6.32 0.75 2.52
C ALA A 80 -4.92 0.87 3.12
N VAL A 81 -4.31 2.04 3.03
CA VAL A 81 -3.03 2.38 3.63
C VAL A 81 -3.26 3.52 4.60
N VAL A 82 -3.14 3.22 5.89
CA VAL A 82 -3.32 4.18 6.98
C VAL A 82 -1.95 4.62 7.46
N VAL A 83 -1.68 5.92 7.32
CA VAL A 83 -0.35 6.50 7.51
C VAL A 83 -0.36 7.39 8.75
N HIS A 84 0.68 7.25 9.58
CA HIS A 84 0.90 8.10 10.74
C HIS A 84 2.39 8.27 11.01
N GLY A 85 2.72 8.99 12.09
CA GLY A 85 4.10 9.13 12.53
C GLY A 85 4.96 9.85 11.50
N GLY A 86 6.15 9.33 11.22
CA GLY A 86 7.11 9.94 10.29
C GLY A 86 6.76 9.75 8.81
N ALA A 87 5.95 8.74 8.49
CA ALA A 87 5.58 8.40 7.11
C ALA A 87 4.74 9.47 6.39
N TYR A 88 4.24 10.49 7.10
CA TYR A 88 3.53 11.60 6.46
C TYR A 88 4.35 12.26 5.33
N LYS A 89 5.68 12.30 5.47
CA LYS A 89 6.58 12.90 4.47
C LYS A 89 6.52 12.19 3.12
N ASP A 90 6.19 10.90 3.12
CA ASP A 90 6.08 10.10 1.91
C ASP A 90 4.78 10.39 1.14
N LEU A 91 3.83 11.10 1.75
CA LEU A 91 2.57 11.49 1.14
C LEU A 91 2.58 12.93 0.60
N LEU A 92 3.66 13.68 0.80
CA LEU A 92 3.72 15.08 0.41
C LEU A 92 3.88 15.26 -1.10
N THR A 93 3.34 16.33 -1.64
CA THR A 93 3.69 16.79 -2.99
C THR A 93 5.18 17.15 -3.07
N GLU A 94 5.73 17.18 -4.28
CA GLU A 94 7.12 17.59 -4.49
C GLU A 94 7.35 19.06 -4.07
N GLU A 95 6.32 19.90 -4.23
CA GLU A 95 6.34 21.31 -3.84
C GLU A 95 6.47 21.46 -2.32
N THR A 96 5.59 20.83 -1.55
CA THR A 96 5.66 20.88 -0.08
C THR A 96 6.90 20.17 0.45
N ARG A 97 7.32 19.06 -0.18
CA ARG A 97 8.54 18.33 0.21
C ARG A 97 9.81 19.11 -0.11
N GLY A 98 9.79 19.99 -1.12
CA GLY A 98 10.97 20.70 -1.63
C GLY A 98 11.93 19.82 -2.43
N ALA A 99 11.53 18.59 -2.78
CA ALA A 99 12.28 17.62 -3.56
C ALA A 99 11.32 16.62 -4.22
N PRO A 100 11.74 15.91 -5.27
CA PRO A 100 10.92 14.84 -5.86
C PRO A 100 10.48 13.83 -4.79
N ASN A 101 9.23 13.38 -4.88
CA ASN A 101 8.72 12.33 -4.00
C ASN A 101 8.81 10.97 -4.71
N PRO A 102 9.69 10.05 -4.28
CA PRO A 102 9.85 8.74 -4.92
C PRO A 102 8.61 7.85 -4.80
N ASN A 103 7.64 8.21 -3.96
CA ASN A 103 6.39 7.49 -3.79
C ASN A 103 5.26 8.00 -4.72
N ALA A 104 5.42 9.15 -5.37
CA ALA A 104 4.33 9.81 -6.08
C ALA A 104 3.71 8.93 -7.18
N ASP A 105 4.54 8.33 -8.05
CA ASP A 105 4.06 7.44 -9.12
C ASP A 105 3.40 6.18 -8.55
N LEU A 106 4.03 5.53 -7.57
CA LEU A 106 3.47 4.34 -6.90
C LEU A 106 2.10 4.61 -6.28
N ILE A 107 1.98 5.69 -5.51
CA ILE A 107 0.73 6.07 -4.84
C ILE A 107 -0.34 6.37 -5.89
N ALA A 108 -0.01 7.12 -6.95
CA ALA A 108 -0.96 7.41 -8.02
C ALA A 108 -1.47 6.13 -8.70
N ARG A 109 -0.59 5.15 -8.99
CA ARG A 109 -0.98 3.86 -9.56
C ARG A 109 -1.87 3.06 -8.60
N LEU A 110 -1.55 3.03 -7.30
CA LEU A 110 -2.35 2.33 -6.29
C LEU A 110 -3.74 2.97 -6.13
N VAL A 111 -3.81 4.30 -6.03
CA VAL A 111 -5.08 5.04 -5.97
C VAL A 111 -5.92 4.79 -7.22
N ALA A 112 -5.31 4.75 -8.41
CA ALA A 112 -6.00 4.43 -9.66
C ALA A 112 -6.59 2.99 -9.68
N LYS A 113 -6.07 2.08 -8.85
CA LYS A 113 -6.64 0.73 -8.62
C LYS A 113 -7.61 0.67 -7.43
N GLY A 114 -7.97 1.81 -6.84
CA GLY A 114 -8.95 1.90 -5.76
C GLY A 114 -8.37 1.68 -4.36
N VAL A 115 -7.04 1.68 -4.19
CA VAL A 115 -6.41 1.64 -2.87
C VAL A 115 -6.65 2.98 -2.16
N ARG A 116 -7.18 2.93 -0.94
CA ARG A 116 -7.40 4.13 -0.11
C ARG A 116 -6.09 4.53 0.57
N PHE A 117 -5.75 5.81 0.60
CA PHE A 117 -4.65 6.34 1.41
C PHE A 117 -5.19 7.36 2.40
N GLU A 118 -4.98 7.12 3.69
CA GLU A 118 -5.51 7.93 4.79
C GLU A 118 -4.38 8.38 5.72
N LEU A 119 -4.09 9.68 5.75
CA LEU A 119 -3.19 10.28 6.72
C LEU A 119 -3.91 10.54 8.04
N CYS A 120 -3.29 10.13 9.15
CA CYS A 120 -3.72 10.46 10.50
C CYS A 120 -3.78 11.98 10.71
N GLY A 121 -4.97 12.53 10.97
CA GLY A 121 -5.15 13.96 11.21
C GLY A 121 -4.44 14.50 12.44
N GLN A 122 -4.18 13.67 13.45
CA GLN A 122 -3.35 14.07 14.60
C GLN A 122 -1.87 14.22 14.20
N THR A 123 -1.40 13.38 13.27
CA THR A 123 -0.07 13.54 12.67
C THR A 123 -0.03 14.78 11.77
N ALA A 124 -1.04 14.97 10.92
CA ALA A 124 -1.13 16.15 10.07
C ALA A 124 -1.12 17.45 10.90
N ALA A 125 -1.93 17.53 11.95
CA ALA A 125 -1.96 18.68 12.85
C ALA A 125 -0.64 18.90 13.60
N HIS A 126 0.08 17.83 13.96
CA HIS A 126 1.38 17.96 14.64
C HIS A 126 2.47 18.54 13.72
N TYR A 127 2.38 18.29 12.41
CA TYR A 127 3.35 18.73 11.41
C TYR A 127 2.84 19.86 10.51
N ASP A 128 1.72 20.49 10.87
CA ASP A 128 1.08 21.58 10.11
C ASP A 128 0.80 21.23 8.63
N VAL A 129 0.37 19.99 8.37
CA VAL A 129 0.05 19.48 7.02
C VAL A 129 -1.44 19.60 6.73
N THR A 130 -1.79 20.04 5.53
CA THR A 130 -3.16 20.17 5.01
C THR A 130 -3.39 19.30 3.77
N ASP A 131 -4.62 19.22 3.27
CA ASP A 131 -4.93 18.44 2.05
C ASP A 131 -4.17 18.96 0.81
N GLU A 132 -3.85 20.26 0.75
CA GLU A 132 -3.12 20.88 -0.37
C GLU A 132 -1.65 20.42 -0.44
N ASP A 133 -1.11 19.98 0.69
CA ASP A 133 0.26 19.50 0.83
C ASP A 133 0.45 18.05 0.36
N LEU A 134 -0.65 17.32 0.16
CA LEU A 134 -0.65 15.88 -0.06
C LEU A 134 -0.77 15.51 -1.53
N LEU A 135 -0.22 14.35 -1.87
CA LEU A 135 -0.37 13.75 -3.18
C LEU A 135 -1.87 13.53 -3.51
N PRO A 136 -2.28 13.68 -4.77
CA PRO A 136 -3.66 13.45 -5.17
C PRO A 136 -4.18 12.06 -4.77
N GLY A 137 -5.38 12.02 -4.19
CA GLY A 137 -6.03 10.79 -3.75
C GLY A 137 -5.71 10.35 -2.32
N VAL A 138 -4.83 11.06 -1.62
CA VAL A 138 -4.63 10.92 -0.17
C VAL A 138 -5.69 11.76 0.55
N THR A 139 -6.28 11.23 1.61
CA THR A 139 -7.22 11.95 2.47
C THR A 139 -6.69 12.08 3.89
N ILE A 140 -7.13 13.09 4.64
CA ILE A 140 -6.85 13.20 6.07
C ILE A 140 -8.05 12.64 6.87
N SER A 141 -7.78 11.68 7.75
CA SER A 141 -8.78 11.13 8.69
C SER A 141 -8.65 11.77 10.08
N LEU A 142 -9.59 11.51 11.00
CA LEU A 142 -9.47 12.02 12.38
C LEU A 142 -8.18 11.57 13.06
N SER A 143 -7.85 10.29 12.91
CA SER A 143 -6.62 9.66 13.38
C SER A 143 -6.43 8.28 12.72
N ALA A 144 -5.21 7.77 12.66
CA ALA A 144 -4.95 6.41 12.22
C ALA A 144 -5.73 5.36 13.05
N MET A 145 -5.89 5.60 14.36
CA MET A 145 -6.68 4.73 15.24
C MET A 145 -8.14 4.67 14.79
N THR A 146 -8.72 5.82 14.42
CA THR A 146 -10.09 5.91 13.93
C THR A 146 -10.22 5.23 12.57
N SER A 147 -9.29 5.47 11.64
CA SER A 147 -9.26 4.81 10.33
C SER A 147 -9.26 3.29 10.48
N HIS A 148 -8.34 2.72 11.28
CA HIS A 148 -8.30 1.27 11.50
C HIS A 148 -9.57 0.74 12.16
N ALA A 149 -10.12 1.43 13.17
CA ALA A 149 -11.36 1.00 13.82
C ALA A 149 -12.55 0.95 12.85
N LEU A 150 -12.67 1.94 11.95
CA LEU A 150 -13.73 1.99 10.95
C LEU A 150 -13.52 0.96 9.84
N LEU A 151 -12.30 0.84 9.32
CA LEU A 151 -11.94 -0.18 8.32
C LEU A 151 -12.22 -1.58 8.86
N GLN A 152 -11.89 -1.86 10.12
CA GLN A 152 -12.24 -3.13 10.76
C GLN A 152 -13.75 -3.38 10.83
N GLN A 153 -14.56 -2.36 11.10
CA GLN A 153 -16.03 -2.46 11.06
C GLN A 153 -16.55 -2.70 9.63
N GLU A 154 -15.84 -2.21 8.61
CA GLU A 154 -16.09 -2.49 7.19
C GLU A 154 -15.61 -3.89 6.75
N GLY A 155 -14.99 -4.66 7.65
CA GLY A 155 -14.50 -6.02 7.39
C GLY A 155 -13.04 -6.11 6.92
N TYR A 156 -12.26 -5.02 7.03
CA TYR A 156 -10.84 -5.06 6.75
C TYR A 156 -10.08 -5.75 7.88
N THR A 157 -9.10 -6.58 7.51
CA THR A 157 -8.08 -7.07 8.44
C THR A 157 -6.92 -6.08 8.50
N LEU A 158 -6.19 -6.07 9.61
CA LEU A 158 -4.98 -5.26 9.77
C LEU A 158 -3.76 -6.07 9.33
N ASN A 159 -2.96 -5.49 8.44
CA ASN A 159 -1.59 -5.91 8.17
C ASN A 159 -0.62 -4.81 8.64
N PRO A 160 0.21 -5.05 9.67
CA PRO A 160 1.07 -4.01 10.24
C PRO A 160 2.41 -3.84 9.50
N PHE A 161 2.57 -4.34 8.27
CA PHE A 161 3.80 -4.26 7.47
C PHE A 161 3.55 -4.24 5.95
#